data_AF-A0A8J7UUD3-F1
#
_entry.id   AF-A0A8J7UUD3-F1
#
_cell.length_a   1.000
_cell.length_b   1.000
_cell.length_c   1.000
_cell.angle_alpha   90.00
_cell.angle_beta   90.00
_cell.angle_gamma   90.00
#
_symmetry.space_group_name_H-M   'P 1'
#
loop_
_entity.id
_entity.type
_entity.pdbx_description
1 polymer ?
#
loop_
_entity_poly.entity_id
_entity_poly.type
_entity_poly.pdbx_seq_one_letter_code
_entity_poly.pdbx_strand_id
1 'polypeptide(L)'
;MASLDKSKKNRQRSRTRVRLRFYEELNDFLPPHRRKTEFERDLPEPTTTKDLIEGCRVPHTEVDLILVNGEPVTFDHLIEDGDRVSIYPVFESLDISGSTRLQERPPEAAD
;
A
#
# COMPACT_ATOMS: atom_id res chain seq x y z
N MET A 1 16.83 -44.59 32.48
CA MET A 1 16.45 -44.38 31.07
C MET A 1 15.84 -42.99 30.99
N ALA A 2 16.61 -42.03 30.46
CA ALA A 2 16.38 -41.42 29.13
C ALA A 2 15.10 -40.55 29.13
N SER A 3 15.20 -39.21 29.17
CA SER A 3 15.47 -38.31 28.00
C SER A 3 14.31 -38.36 26.99
N LEU A 4 13.80 -37.28 26.37
CA LEU A 4 14.07 -35.83 26.35
C LEU A 4 12.70 -35.15 25.98
N ASP A 5 12.44 -33.84 25.85
CA ASP A 5 13.24 -32.61 25.82
C ASP A 5 12.39 -31.38 26.24
N LYS A 6 13.03 -30.22 26.47
CA LYS A 6 12.39 -28.89 26.41
C LYS A 6 12.67 -28.26 25.03
N SER A 7 11.71 -28.12 24.11
CA SER A 7 11.81 -27.11 23.03
C SER A 7 10.60 -26.94 22.10
N LYS A 8 10.53 -25.74 21.49
CA LYS A 8 9.71 -25.28 20.35
C LYS A 8 8.18 -25.20 20.61
N LYS A 9 7.50 -24.07 20.45
CA LYS A 9 7.87 -22.76 19.88
C LYS A 9 7.41 -21.63 20.82
N ASN A 10 8.35 -20.89 21.40
CA ASN A 10 8.09 -19.47 21.67
C ASN A 10 8.04 -18.79 20.30
N ARG A 11 6.88 -18.83 19.63
CA ARG A 11 6.65 -18.19 18.33
C ARG A 11 6.56 -16.70 18.59
N GLN A 12 7.72 -16.08 18.81
CA GLN A 12 7.94 -14.65 18.78
C GLN A 12 7.34 -14.20 17.43
N ARG A 13 6.11 -13.70 17.44
CA ARG A 13 5.47 -13.15 16.23
C ARG A 13 6.29 -11.91 15.90
N SER A 14 7.15 -12.05 14.90
CA SER A 14 7.90 -10.94 14.32
C SER A 14 6.87 -9.89 13.91
N ARG A 15 6.91 -8.74 14.59
CA ARG A 15 6.04 -7.61 14.27
C ARG A 15 6.62 -6.98 13.01
N THR A 16 6.01 -7.26 11.87
CA THR A 16 6.39 -6.65 10.60
C THR A 16 5.95 -5.20 10.62
N ARG A 17 6.86 -4.25 10.39
CA ARG A 17 6.57 -2.83 10.32
C ARG A 17 6.58 -2.37 8.86
N VAL A 18 5.49 -1.73 8.44
CA VAL A 18 5.32 -1.24 7.07
C VAL A 18 5.05 0.27 7.07
N ARG A 19 5.58 0.97 6.07
CA ARG A 19 5.27 2.37 5.75
C ARG A 19 4.23 2.44 4.65
N LEU A 20 3.23 3.28 4.85
CA LEU A 20 2.05 3.40 4.01
C LEU A 20 1.88 4.84 3.56
N ARG A 21 1.58 5.04 2.27
CA ARG A 21 1.07 6.32 1.74
C ARG A 21 -0.03 6.08 0.72
N PHE A 22 -1.17 6.72 0.95
CA PHE A 22 -2.33 6.70 0.07
C PHE A 22 -2.43 8.03 -0.69
N TYR A 23 -2.73 7.96 -1.99
CA TYR A 23 -2.81 9.13 -2.87
C TYR A 23 -4.26 9.50 -3.19
N GLU A 24 -4.47 10.77 -3.55
CA GLU A 24 -5.76 11.39 -3.89
C GLU A 24 -6.98 10.89 -3.08
N GLU A 25 -8.03 10.39 -3.74
CA GLU A 25 -9.34 10.06 -3.17
C GLU A 25 -9.25 9.00 -2.06
N LEU A 26 -8.24 8.12 -2.09
CA LEU A 26 -8.03 7.09 -1.06
C LEU A 26 -7.83 7.67 0.35
N ASN A 27 -7.47 8.96 0.43
CA ASN A 27 -7.32 9.66 1.70
C ASN A 27 -8.65 9.89 2.41
N ASP A 28 -9.80 9.85 1.73
CA ASP A 28 -11.08 10.08 2.38
C ASP A 28 -11.56 8.92 3.26
N PHE A 29 -11.08 7.70 2.99
CA PHE A 29 -11.24 6.54 3.89
C PHE A 29 -10.38 6.64 5.16
N LEU A 30 -9.32 7.45 5.15
CA LEU A 30 -8.35 7.53 6.24
C LEU A 30 -8.74 8.56 7.32
N PRO A 31 -8.33 8.33 8.60
CA PRO A 31 -8.45 9.37 9.62
C PRO A 31 -7.56 10.57 9.29
N PRO A 32 -7.95 11.82 9.64
CA PRO A 32 -7.27 13.04 9.18
C PRO A 32 -5.75 13.07 9.36
N HIS A 33 -5.23 12.53 10.47
CA HIS A 33 -3.80 12.49 10.77
C HIS A 33 -2.95 11.54 9.88
N ARG A 34 -3.59 10.75 9.01
CA ARG A 34 -2.94 9.85 8.04
C ARG A 34 -3.13 10.29 6.59
N ARG A 35 -3.90 11.36 6.36
CA ARG A 35 -4.20 11.86 5.01
C ARG A 35 -3.00 12.58 4.43
N LYS A 36 -2.69 12.29 3.16
CA LYS A 36 -1.66 12.91 2.32
C LYS A 36 -0.24 12.90 2.94
N THR A 37 0.00 12.00 3.89
CA THR A 37 1.28 11.77 4.56
C THR A 37 1.66 10.29 4.51
N GLU A 38 2.94 10.00 4.65
CA GLU A 38 3.41 8.66 4.96
C GLU A 38 3.18 8.36 6.46
N PHE A 39 2.82 7.13 6.81
CA PHE A 39 2.67 6.69 8.20
C PHE A 39 3.10 5.22 8.38
N GLU A 40 3.56 4.88 9.59
CA GLU A 40 3.96 3.50 9.94
C GLU A 40 2.79 2.70 10.55
N ARG A 41 2.77 1.39 10.29
CA ARG A 41 1.85 0.42 10.90
C ARG A 41 2.62 -0.84 11.30
N ASP A 42 2.45 -1.26 12.55
CA ASP A 42 2.85 -2.59 13.00
C ASP A 42 1.81 -3.62 12.55
N LEU A 43 2.27 -4.74 12.00
CA LEU A 43 1.47 -5.89 11.62
C LEU A 43 1.71 -7.04 12.63
N PRO A 44 0.66 -7.59 13.26
CA PRO A 44 0.81 -8.65 14.25
C PRO A 44 1.10 -10.01 13.61
N GLU A 45 0.76 -10.18 12.32
CA GLU A 45 0.84 -11.42 11.54
C GLU A 45 1.18 -11.07 10.07
N PRO A 46 1.78 -12.01 9.30
CA PRO A 46 1.98 -11.85 7.86
C PRO A 46 0.65 -11.59 7.15
N THR A 47 0.66 -10.73 6.14
CA THR A 47 -0.55 -10.23 5.48
C THR A 47 -0.28 -9.94 4.01
N THR A 48 -1.30 -10.04 3.17
CA THR A 48 -1.21 -9.61 1.76
C THR A 48 -1.37 -8.10 1.64
N THR A 49 -1.01 -7.53 0.50
CA THR A 49 -1.20 -6.10 0.27
C THR A 49 -2.69 -5.72 0.20
N LYS A 50 -3.56 -6.63 -0.25
CA LYS A 50 -5.02 -6.49 -0.14
C LYS A 50 -5.50 -6.35 1.30
N ASP A 51 -5.13 -7.29 2.16
CA ASP A 51 -5.52 -7.31 3.57
C ASP A 51 -4.94 -6.11 4.34
N LEU A 52 -3.76 -5.64 3.94
CA LEU A 52 -3.15 -4.41 4.43
C LEU A 52 -4.03 -3.19 4.12
N ILE A 53 -4.45 -3.04 2.86
CA ILE A 53 -5.29 -1.95 2.35
C ILE A 53 -6.69 -1.97 3.00
N GLU A 54 -7.36 -3.12 3.00
CA GLU A 54 -8.68 -3.29 3.62
C GLU A 54 -8.61 -3.08 5.15
N GLY A 55 -7.52 -3.47 5.80
CA GLY A 55 -7.24 -3.16 7.21
C GLY A 55 -7.03 -1.67 7.50
N CYS A 56 -6.76 -0.85 6.48
CA CYS A 56 -6.77 0.62 6.55
C CYS A 56 -8.15 1.23 6.25
N ARG A 57 -9.19 0.41 6.03
CA ARG A 57 -10.56 0.76 5.63
C ARG A 57 -10.70 1.32 4.21
N VAL A 58 -9.68 1.16 3.37
CA VAL A 58 -9.75 1.45 1.94
C VAL A 58 -10.28 0.20 1.23
N PRO A 59 -11.37 0.26 0.46
CA PRO A 59 -11.80 -0.87 -0.36
C PRO A 59 -10.78 -1.11 -1.47
N HIS A 60 -10.38 -2.37 -1.69
CA HIS A 60 -9.40 -2.69 -2.74
C HIS A 60 -9.92 -2.40 -4.16
N THR A 61 -11.24 -2.28 -4.34
CA THR A 61 -11.88 -1.88 -5.60
C THR A 61 -11.60 -0.43 -5.99
N GLU A 62 -11.20 0.41 -5.04
CA GLU A 62 -10.83 1.80 -5.28
C GLU A 62 -9.37 1.93 -5.74
N VAL A 63 -8.60 0.84 -5.82
CA VAL A 63 -7.14 0.84 -6.04
C VAL A 63 -6.78 0.24 -7.40
N ASP A 64 -5.96 0.96 -8.18
CA ASP A 64 -5.49 0.54 -9.51
C ASP A 64 -3.98 0.28 -9.55
N LEU A 65 -3.17 1.06 -8.80
CA LEU A 65 -1.72 0.84 -8.72
C LEU A 65 -1.25 0.75 -7.26
N ILE A 66 -0.43 -0.28 -7.01
CA ILE A 66 0.28 -0.52 -5.77
C ILE A 66 1.77 -0.61 -6.10
N LEU A 67 2.59 0.20 -5.43
CA LEU A 67 4.05 0.10 -5.49
C LEU A 67 4.58 -0.34 -4.12
N VAL A 68 5.42 -1.39 -4.09
CA VAL A 68 6.19 -1.79 -2.91
C VAL A 68 7.66 -1.50 -3.18
N ASN A 69 8.25 -0.63 -2.36
CA ASN A 69 9.64 -0.14 -2.50
C ASN A 69 9.95 0.52 -3.87
N GLY A 70 8.91 0.91 -4.62
CA GLY A 70 9.00 1.50 -5.96
C GLY A 70 8.55 0.57 -7.09
N GLU A 71 8.49 -0.75 -6.85
CA GLU A 71 8.14 -1.75 -7.85
C GLU A 71 6.62 -2.05 -7.84
N PRO A 72 5.98 -2.21 -9.02
CA PRO A 72 4.56 -2.53 -9.10
C PRO A 72 4.28 -3.97 -8.65
N VAL A 73 3.26 -4.15 -7.82
CA VAL A 73 2.85 -5.48 -7.30
C VAL A 73 1.35 -5.72 -7.41
N THR A 74 0.94 -6.99 -7.33
CA THR A 74 -0.47 -7.37 -7.22
C THR A 74 -0.95 -7.37 -5.77
N PHE A 75 -2.26 -7.44 -5.59
CA PHE A 75 -2.95 -7.58 -4.31
C PHE A 75 -2.43 -8.74 -3.43
N ASP A 76 -1.95 -9.82 -4.04
CA ASP A 76 -1.48 -11.03 -3.36
C ASP A 76 -0.05 -10.93 -2.80
N HIS A 77 0.67 -9.84 -3.08
CA HIS A 77 2.03 -9.64 -2.58
C HIS A 77 2.07 -9.63 -1.03
N LEU A 78 2.95 -10.45 -0.46
CA LEU A 78 3.15 -10.62 0.98
C LEU A 78 4.07 -9.53 1.52
N ILE A 79 3.63 -8.82 2.57
CA ILE A 79 4.35 -7.70 3.16
C ILE A 79 5.53 -8.19 4.01
N GLU A 80 6.71 -7.63 3.76
CA GLU A 80 7.95 -7.84 4.50
C GLU A 80 8.27 -6.67 5.47
N ASP A 81 9.27 -6.86 6.33
CA ASP A 81 9.62 -5.88 7.36
C ASP A 81 10.44 -4.73 6.79
N GLY A 82 9.99 -3.49 7.03
CA GLY A 82 10.58 -2.28 6.48
C GLY A 82 9.96 -1.83 5.14
N ASP A 83 9.02 -2.58 4.57
CA ASP A 83 8.40 -2.26 3.29
C ASP A 83 7.78 -0.87 3.24
N ARG A 84 7.90 -0.24 2.07
CA ARG A 84 7.30 1.06 1.77
C ARG A 84 6.27 0.92 0.65
N VAL A 85 4.99 0.96 1.03
CA VAL A 85 3.85 0.75 0.14
C VAL A 85 3.21 2.09 -0.23
N SER A 86 3.13 2.38 -1.53
CA SER A 86 2.39 3.50 -2.10
C SER A 86 1.17 2.98 -2.84
N ILE A 87 -0.01 3.53 -2.53
CA ILE A 87 -1.30 3.05 -3.04
C ILE A 87 -2.01 4.20 -3.76
N TYR A 88 -2.35 3.98 -5.02
CA TYR A 88 -2.98 4.95 -5.91
C TYR A 88 -4.41 4.52 -6.28
N PRO A 89 -5.37 5.46 -6.33
CA PRO A 89 -6.74 5.14 -6.67
C PRO A 89 -6.90 4.68 -8.12
N VAL A 90 -8.05 4.08 -8.41
CA VAL A 90 -8.55 3.95 -9.78
C VAL A 90 -8.67 5.34 -10.39
N PHE A 91 -8.03 5.52 -11.54
CA PHE A 91 -8.24 6.69 -12.38
C PHE A 91 -9.64 6.62 -13.00
N GLU A 92 -10.65 7.14 -12.29
CA GLU A 92 -11.90 7.48 -12.96
C GLU A 92 -11.59 8.46 -14.10
N SER A 93 -12.20 8.22 -15.26
CA SER A 93 -11.97 9.05 -16.44
C SER A 93 -12.42 10.47 -16.16
N LEU A 94 -11.46 11.38 -15.99
CA LEU A 94 -11.72 12.82 -15.92
C LEU A 94 -12.54 13.26 -17.13
N ASP A 95 -13.80 13.63 -16.91
CA ASP A 95 -14.64 14.20 -17.96
C ASP A 95 -14.16 15.62 -18.30
N ILE A 96 -13.15 15.67 -19.17
CA ILE A 96 -12.51 16.90 -19.65
C ILE A 96 -13.36 17.66 -20.67
N SER A 97 -14.61 17.25 -20.95
CA SER A 97 -15.47 17.83 -22.00
C SER A 97 -15.71 19.34 -21.87
N GLY A 98 -15.62 19.90 -20.66
CA GLY A 98 -15.72 21.33 -20.39
C GLY A 98 -14.38 22.07 -20.15
N SER A 99 -13.24 21.40 -20.22
CA SER A 99 -11.95 21.96 -19.76
C SER A 99 -11.02 22.40 -20.90
N THR A 100 -10.42 23.59 -20.77
CA THR A 100 -9.46 24.12 -21.74
C THR A 100 -8.16 23.32 -21.70
N ARG A 101 -7.78 22.68 -22.82
CA ARG A 101 -6.44 22.07 -22.96
C ARG A 101 -5.36 23.15 -22.85
N LEU A 102 -4.50 23.05 -21.84
CA LEU A 102 -3.40 23.99 -21.61
C LEU A 102 -2.09 23.62 -22.34
N GLN A 103 -1.96 22.38 -22.82
CA GLN A 103 -0.85 21.93 -23.67
C GLN A 103 -1.40 21.20 -24.90
N GLU A 104 -1.01 21.65 -26.08
CA GLU A 104 -1.42 21.07 -27.37
C GLU A 104 -0.55 19.87 -27.79
N ARG A 105 0.65 19.72 -27.18
CA ARG A 105 1.61 18.66 -27.49
C ARG A 105 2.37 18.23 -26.23
N PRO A 106 2.66 16.93 -26.02
CA PRO A 106 3.64 16.50 -25.02
C PRO A 106 5.00 17.18 -25.26
N PRO A 107 5.82 17.40 -24.21
CA PRO A 107 7.20 17.82 -24.41
C PRO A 107 7.92 16.76 -25.25
N GLU A 108 8.54 17.21 -26.34
CA GLU A 108 9.31 16.36 -27.25
C GLU A 108 10.47 15.76 -26.45
N ALA A 109 10.64 14.43 -26.51
CA ALA A 109 11.73 13.77 -25.81
C ALA A 109 13.06 14.30 -26.37
N ALA A 110 13.92 14.83 -25.49
CA ALA A 110 15.29 15.14 -25.87
C ALA A 110 16.04 13.83 -26.14
N ASP A 111 16.76 13.82 -27.27
CA ASP A 111 17.59 12.72 -27.80
C ASP A 111 18.67 12.25 -26.79
#